data_AF-A0A919WRP0-F1
#
_entry.id   AF-A0A919WRP0-F1
#
_cell.length_a   1.000
_cell.length_b   1.000
_cell.length_c   1.000
_cell.angle_alpha   90.00
_cell.angle_beta   90.00
_cell.angle_gamma   90.00
#
_symmetry.space_group_name_H-M   'P 1'
#
loop_
_entity.id
_entity.type
_entity.pdbx_description
1 polymer ?
#
loop_
_entity_poly.entity_id
_entity_poly.type
_entity_poly.pdbx_seq_one_letter_code
_entity_poly.pdbx_strand_id
1 'polypeptide(L)'
;MTAVTLKKNDLVIGFSVSGSPIDTMNTLKLAKKSGAKVIAVTNYARSPITSIADISLVTAGKQFPLKGGSLLNKISQLLIVDLICLGLMKYDEQLARRMLEKTANSVAGRIM
;
A
#
# COMPACT_ATOMS: atom_id res chain seq x y z
N MET A 1 -11.27 7.74 -10.55
CA MET A 1 -10.92 6.74 -11.60
C MET A 1 -9.53 7.06 -12.19
N THR A 2 -8.49 7.09 -11.36
CA THR A 2 -7.10 7.44 -11.74
C THR A 2 -6.30 6.23 -12.22
N ALA A 3 -6.79 5.01 -11.98
CA ALA A 3 -6.09 3.78 -12.36
C ALA A 3 -5.91 3.61 -13.88
N VAL A 4 -6.79 4.22 -14.69
CA VAL A 4 -6.74 4.14 -16.16
C VAL A 4 -5.70 5.07 -16.78
N THR A 5 -5.15 6.01 -16.01
CA THR A 5 -4.15 6.97 -16.50
C THR A 5 -2.72 6.53 -16.17
N LEU A 6 -2.55 5.37 -15.55
CA LEU A 6 -1.25 4.85 -15.14
C LEU A 6 -0.47 4.27 -16.33
N LYS A 7 0.84 4.12 -16.14
CA LYS A 7 1.80 3.68 -17.17
C LYS A 7 2.75 2.62 -16.62
N LYS A 8 3.60 2.08 -17.50
CA LYS A 8 4.56 0.99 -17.21
C LYS A 8 5.50 1.21 -16.01
N ASN A 9 5.81 2.47 -15.69
CA ASN A 9 6.71 2.82 -14.59
C ASN A 9 5.97 3.24 -13.32
N ASP A 10 4.64 3.20 -13.33
CA ASP A 10 3.84 3.49 -12.15
C ASP A 10 3.64 2.23 -11.30
N LEU A 11 3.41 2.46 -10.01
CA LEU A 11 3.16 1.42 -9.02
C LEU A 11 1.85 1.74 -8.27
N VAL A 12 1.02 0.72 -8.09
CA VAL A 12 -0.17 0.80 -7.23
C VAL A 12 -0.05 -0.19 -6.09
N ILE A 13 -0.31 0.28 -4.87
CA ILE A 13 -0.36 -0.56 -3.68
C ILE A 13 -1.82 -0.60 -3.20
N GLY A 14 -2.44 -1.78 -3.27
CA GLY A 14 -3.81 -1.99 -2.80
C GLY A 14 -3.85 -2.63 -1.43
N PHE A 15 -4.57 -2.02 -0.49
CA PHE A 15 -4.76 -2.55 0.86
C PHE A 15 -6.13 -3.20 0.98
N SER A 16 -6.17 -4.45 1.46
CA SER A 16 -7.42 -5.13 1.75
C SER A 16 -7.24 -6.25 2.77
N VAL A 17 -7.94 -6.18 3.90
CA VAL A 17 -7.90 -7.25 4.91
C VAL A 17 -8.37 -8.58 4.32
N SER A 18 -9.59 -8.65 3.76
CA SER A 18 -10.15 -9.91 3.21
C SER A 18 -9.61 -10.28 1.83
N GLY A 19 -9.07 -9.31 1.08
CA GLY A 19 -8.65 -9.50 -0.30
C GLY A 19 -9.79 -9.68 -1.31
N SER A 20 -11.03 -9.35 -0.92
CA SER A 20 -12.24 -9.48 -1.75
C SER A 20 -13.07 -8.20 -2.04
N PRO A 21 -12.72 -6.96 -1.61
CA PRO A 21 -13.51 -5.78 -1.97
C PRO A 21 -13.53 -5.55 -3.48
N ILE A 22 -14.73 -5.50 -4.04
CA ILE A 22 -14.97 -5.37 -5.48
C ILE A 22 -14.31 -4.10 -6.04
N ASP A 23 -14.46 -2.97 -5.35
CA ASP A 23 -13.93 -1.68 -5.83
C ASP A 23 -12.40 -1.64 -5.87
N THR A 24 -11.75 -2.17 -4.82
CA THR A 24 -10.29 -2.31 -4.77
C THR A 24 -9.81 -3.24 -5.87
N MET A 25 -10.43 -4.41 -6.02
CA MET A 25 -10.06 -5.36 -7.06
C MET A 25 -10.22 -4.78 -8.46
N ASN A 26 -11.32 -4.07 -8.74
CA ASN A 26 -11.55 -3.44 -10.04
C ASN A 26 -10.50 -2.36 -10.33
N THR A 27 -10.17 -1.55 -9.32
CA THR A 27 -9.12 -0.52 -9.43
C THR A 27 -7.76 -1.15 -9.75
N LEU A 28 -7.37 -2.21 -9.05
CA LEU A 28 -6.10 -2.91 -9.30
C LEU A 28 -6.05 -3.60 -10.67
N LYS A 29 -7.16 -4.19 -11.12
CA LYS A 29 -7.26 -4.77 -12.48
C LYS A 29 -7.07 -3.70 -13.54
N LEU A 30 -7.70 -2.53 -13.38
CA LEU A 30 -7.53 -1.40 -14.30
C LEU A 30 -6.10 -0.86 -14.30
N ALA A 31 -5.46 -0.75 -13.13
CA ALA A 31 -4.07 -0.34 -13.01
C ALA A 31 -3.14 -1.29 -13.79
N LYS A 32 -3.30 -2.59 -13.58
CA LYS A 32 -2.53 -3.62 -14.28
C LYS A 32 -2.78 -3.60 -15.78
N LYS A 33 -4.04 -3.43 -16.22
CA LYS A 33 -4.39 -3.27 -17.64
C LYS A 33 -3.73 -2.03 -18.27
N SER A 34 -3.53 -0.98 -17.49
CA SER A 34 -2.86 0.26 -17.93
C SER A 34 -1.33 0.15 -17.91
N GLY A 35 -0.80 -1.00 -17.49
CA GLY A 35 0.63 -1.33 -17.51
C GLY A 35 1.36 -1.08 -16.19
N ALA A 36 0.69 -0.56 -15.16
CA ALA A 36 1.31 -0.35 -13.85
C ALA A 36 1.61 -1.66 -13.13
N LYS A 37 2.66 -1.67 -12.31
CA LYS A 37 2.90 -2.74 -11.35
C LYS A 37 1.89 -2.67 -10.22
N VAL A 38 1.47 -3.81 -9.71
CA VAL A 38 0.51 -3.92 -8.61
C VAL A 38 1.11 -4.70 -7.45
N ILE A 39 1.11 -4.08 -6.26
CA ILE A 39 1.35 -4.74 -4.98
C ILE A 39 0.02 -4.85 -4.24
N ALA A 40 -0.27 -6.02 -3.67
CA ALA A 40 -1.38 -6.19 -2.74
C ALA A 40 -0.85 -6.38 -1.31
N VAL A 41 -1.44 -5.66 -0.36
CA VAL A 41 -1.26 -5.87 1.08
C VAL A 41 -2.54 -6.47 1.64
N THR A 42 -2.46 -7.70 2.16
CA THR A 42 -3.64 -8.44 2.62
C THR A 42 -3.35 -9.40 3.76
N ASN A 43 -4.36 -9.77 4.53
CA ASN A 43 -4.20 -10.72 5.62
C ASN A 43 -4.28 -12.19 5.17
N TYR A 44 -4.71 -12.44 3.93
CA TYR A 44 -4.95 -13.78 3.43
C TYR A 44 -4.15 -14.06 2.16
N ALA A 45 -3.16 -14.94 2.28
CA ALA A 45 -2.31 -15.39 1.17
C ALA A 45 -3.11 -16.01 0.00
N ARG A 46 -4.25 -16.63 0.30
CA ARG A 46 -5.19 -17.15 -0.68
C ARG A 46 -6.45 -16.28 -0.68
N SER A 47 -6.43 -15.22 -1.49
CA SER A 47 -7.58 -14.32 -1.65
C SER A 47 -7.64 -13.76 -3.07
N PRO A 48 -8.80 -13.29 -3.55
CA PRO A 48 -8.94 -12.79 -4.91
C PRO A 48 -7.92 -11.72 -5.30
N ILE A 49 -7.56 -10.82 -4.38
CA ILE A 49 -6.59 -9.75 -4.64
C ILE A 49 -5.18 -10.27 -4.97
N THR A 50 -4.76 -11.41 -4.41
CA THR A 50 -3.41 -11.96 -4.65
C THR A 50 -3.27 -12.52 -6.06
N SER A 51 -4.36 -12.93 -6.70
CA SER A 51 -4.37 -13.36 -8.12
C SER A 51 -4.17 -12.21 -9.11
N ILE A 52 -4.45 -10.97 -8.68
CA ILE A 52 -4.31 -9.77 -9.51
C ILE A 52 -2.91 -9.17 -9.36
N ALA A 53 -2.36 -9.21 -8.14
CA ALA A 53 -1.10 -8.56 -7.80
C ALA A 53 0.12 -9.23 -8.44
N ASP A 54 1.14 -8.42 -8.74
CA ASP A 54 2.47 -8.91 -9.13
C ASP A 54 3.28 -9.34 -7.89
N ILE A 55 3.05 -8.66 -6.76
CA ILE A 55 3.65 -8.98 -5.46
C ILE A 55 2.56 -8.94 -4.39
N SER A 56 2.50 -9.96 -3.55
CA SER A 56 1.60 -10.01 -2.41
C SER A 56 2.37 -9.93 -1.10
N LEU A 57 2.10 -8.89 -0.31
CA LEU A 57 2.59 -8.73 1.07
C LEU A 57 1.50 -9.20 2.03
N VAL A 58 1.75 -10.33 2.68
CA VAL A 58 0.77 -10.96 3.57
C VAL A 58 1.01 -10.52 5.01
N THR A 59 -0.01 -9.98 5.67
CA THR A 59 0.06 -9.49 7.05
C THR A 59 -0.61 -10.44 8.03
N ALA A 60 -0.29 -10.27 9.31
CA ALA A 60 -0.94 -10.99 10.39
C ALA A 60 -2.33 -10.43 10.71
N GLY A 61 -3.24 -11.32 11.13
CA GLY A 61 -4.55 -10.97 11.66
C GLY A 61 -5.67 -11.77 11.01
N LYS A 62 -6.59 -12.30 11.83
CA LYS A 62 -7.75 -13.05 11.37
C LYS A 62 -8.97 -12.14 11.42
N GLN A 63 -9.69 -12.03 10.31
CA GLN A 63 -10.95 -11.33 10.28
C GLN A 63 -12.04 -12.25 10.84
N PHE A 64 -12.66 -11.82 11.94
CA PHE A 64 -13.89 -12.44 12.42
C PHE A 64 -15.09 -11.67 11.84
N PRO A 65 -16.18 -12.33 11.44
CA PRO A 65 -17.34 -11.67 10.83
C PRO A 65 -17.88 -10.49 11.66
N LEU A 66 -17.84 -10.63 12.99
CA LEU A 66 -18.30 -9.61 13.95
C LEU A 66 -17.19 -8.66 14.44
N LYS A 67 -15.93 -8.86 14.02
CA LYS A 67 -14.78 -7.99 14.34
C LYS A 67 -14.11 -7.46 13.07
N GLY A 68 -14.94 -7.06 12.09
CA GLY A 68 -14.48 -6.32 10.93
C GLY A 68 -13.71 -5.06 11.38
N GLY A 69 -12.52 -4.84 10.84
CA GLY A 69 -11.72 -3.65 11.16
C GLY A 69 -10.98 -3.67 12.51
N SER A 70 -10.72 -4.85 13.09
CA SER A 70 -9.89 -5.01 14.30
C SER A 70 -8.59 -4.19 14.23
N LEU A 71 -8.23 -3.56 15.34
CA LEU A 71 -6.98 -2.82 15.52
C LEU A 71 -5.75 -3.62 15.08
N LEU A 72 -5.75 -4.94 15.34
CA LEU A 72 -4.66 -5.84 14.92
C LEU A 72 -4.45 -5.84 13.40
N ASN A 73 -5.52 -5.83 12.60
CA ASN A 73 -5.41 -5.80 11.15
C ASN A 73 -4.86 -4.47 10.65
N LYS A 74 -5.21 -3.36 11.31
CA LYS A 74 -4.70 -2.03 10.96
C LYS A 74 -3.22 -1.90 11.33
N ILE A 75 -2.84 -2.32 12.54
CA ILE A 75 -1.45 -2.30 13.00
C ILE A 75 -0.58 -3.16 12.08
N SER A 76 -1.02 -4.36 11.72
CA SER A 76 -0.22 -5.25 10.87
C SER A 76 -0.02 -4.69 9.45
N GLN A 77 -1.01 -4.01 8.88
CA GLN A 77 -0.86 -3.33 7.59
C GLN A 77 -0.06 -2.03 7.69
N LEU A 78 -0.17 -1.28 8.78
CA LEU A 78 0.67 -0.10 9.04
C LEU A 78 2.15 -0.47 9.20
N LEU A 79 2.45 -1.61 9.82
CA LEU A 79 3.82 -2.12 9.89
C LEU A 79 4.42 -2.33 8.49
N ILE A 80 3.64 -2.82 7.52
CA ILE A 80 4.12 -2.96 6.14
C ILE A 80 4.44 -1.60 5.53
N VAL A 81 3.61 -0.58 5.77
CA VAL A 81 3.89 0.79 5.30
C VAL A 81 5.20 1.30 5.89
N ASP A 82 5.40 1.12 7.19
CA ASP A 82 6.62 1.52 7.89
C ASP A 82 7.86 0.81 7.33
N LEU A 83 7.78 -0.51 7.11
CA LEU A 83 8.87 -1.29 6.53
C LEU A 83 9.20 -0.87 5.09
N ILE A 84 8.21 -0.49 4.29
CA ILE A 84 8.45 0.07 2.94
C ILE A 84 9.22 1.39 3.05
N CYS A 85 8.80 2.28 3.94
CA CYS A 85 9.49 3.56 4.17
C CYS A 85 10.93 3.32 4.64
N LEU A 86 11.15 2.46 5.64
CA LEU A 86 12.48 2.11 6.13
C LEU A 86 13.35 1.48 5.05
N GLY A 87 12.79 0.63 4.20
CA GLY A 87 13.48 0.05 3.05
C GLY A 87 13.92 1.11 2.05
N LEU A 88 13.05 2.06 1.72
CA LEU A 88 13.38 3.19 0.84
C LEU A 88 14.45 4.10 1.45
N MET A 89 14.38 4.36 2.76
CA MET A 89 15.39 5.15 3.47
C MET A 89 16.77 4.49 3.43
N LYS A 90 16.84 3.17 3.61
CA LYS A 90 18.10 2.42 3.49
C LYS A 90 18.60 2.29 2.06
N TYR A 91 17.70 2.29 1.08
CA TYR A 91 18.06 2.19 -0.34
C TYR A 91 18.75 3.46 -0.85
N ASP A 92 18.28 4.64 -0.44
CA ASP A 92 18.89 5.94 -0.78
C ASP A 92 18.78 6.92 0.40
N GLU A 93 19.76 6.85 1.30
CA GLU A 93 19.81 7.67 2.51
C GLU A 93 19.86 9.18 2.21
N GLN A 94 20.55 9.57 1.14
CA GLN A 94 20.69 10.98 0.77
C GLN A 94 19.37 11.55 0.27
N LEU A 95 18.68 10.83 -0.63
CA LEU A 95 17.36 11.24 -1.10
C LEU A 95 16.35 11.26 0.05
N ALA A 96 16.37 10.25 0.90
CA ALA A 96 15.48 10.18 2.06
C ALA A 96 15.66 11.38 2.98
N ARG A 97 16.91 11.72 3.34
CA ARG A 97 17.23 12.90 4.15
C ARG A 97 16.70 14.19 3.51
N ARG A 98 16.98 14.40 2.21
CA ARG A 98 16.50 15.59 1.49
C ARG A 98 14.98 15.70 1.49
N MET A 99 14.26 14.59 1.30
CA MET A 99 12.80 14.59 1.28
C MET A 99 12.22 14.83 2.69
N LEU A 100 12.80 14.24 3.73
CA LEU A 100 12.41 14.49 5.12
C LEU A 100 12.57 15.97 5.49
N GLU A 101 13.73 16.56 5.23
CA GLU A 101 14.00 17.99 5.47
C GLU A 101 13.01 18.87 4.70
N LYS A 102 12.76 18.58 3.42
CA LYS A 102 11.80 19.32 2.58
C LYS A 102 10.38 19.28 3.16
N THR A 103 9.92 18.10 3.61
CA THR A 103 8.59 17.97 4.21
C THR A 103 8.50 18.69 5.57
N ALA A 104 9.50 18.57 6.43
CA ALA A 104 9.54 19.22 7.73
C ALA A 104 9.49 20.76 7.61
N ASN A 105 10.28 21.32 6.69
CA ASN A 105 10.32 22.77 6.46
C ASN A 105 8.98 23.31 5.93
N SER A 106 8.23 22.51 5.16
CA SER A 106 6.92 22.94 4.61
C SER A 106 5.83 23.13 5.66
N VAL A 107 5.95 22.48 6.82
CA VAL A 107 5.02 22.58 7.94
C VAL A 107 5.53 23.48 9.07
N ALA A 108 6.85 23.59 9.25
CA ALA A 108 7.47 24.43 10.27
C ALA A 108 7.12 25.92 10.11
N GLY A 109 7.01 26.41 8.87
CA GLY A 109 6.61 27.79 8.58
C GLY A 109 5.13 28.13 8.84
N ARG A 110 4.33 27.17 9.33
CA ARG A 110 2.91 27.38 9.72
C ARG A 110 2.69 27.47 11.23
N ILE A 111 3.74 27.26 12.04
CA ILE A 111 3.67 27.18 13.51
C ILE A 111 4.36 28.39 14.18
N MET A 112 4.92 29.33 13.39
CA MET A 112 5.35 30.67 13.83
C MET A 112 4.46 31.72 13.16
#